data_AF-A0A5E4CUA5-F1
#
_entry.id   AF-A0A5E4CUA5-F1
#
_cell.length_a   1.000
_cell.length_b   1.000
_cell.length_c   1.000
_cell.angle_alpha   90.00
_cell.angle_beta   90.00
_cell.angle_gamma   90.00
#
_symmetry.space_group_name_H-M   'P 1'
#
loop_
_entity.id
_entity.type
_entity.pdbx_description
1 polymer ?
#
loop_
_entity_poly.entity_id
_entity_poly.type
_entity_poly.pdbx_seq_one_letter_code
_entity_poly.pdbx_strand_id
1 'polypeptide(L)'
;VPEDKTINEILKPYIDPEKSDPVIRQRLKAYIHSQTEVQILMKVEYMQQNLVRYYELDPYKSLLDNLKNKVIIEYPTLYVVLKGSSDDMKVLHQGNEK
;
A
#
# COMPACT_ATOMS: atom_id res chain seq x y z
N VAL A 1 -0.58 -1.15 -14.72
CA VAL A 1 -0.34 0.15 -14.04
C VAL A 1 1.05 0.62 -14.42
N PRO A 2 1.26 1.89 -14.80
CA PRO A 2 2.60 2.40 -15.16
C PRO A 2 3.54 2.37 -13.95
N GLU A 3 4.79 1.96 -14.15
CA GLU A 3 5.78 1.78 -13.07
C GLU A 3 6.41 3.10 -12.58
N ASP A 4 6.39 4.11 -13.45
CA ASP A 4 6.90 5.47 -13.22
C ASP A 4 5.97 6.31 -12.32
N LYS A 5 4.70 5.91 -12.20
CA LYS A 5 3.72 6.64 -11.39
C LYS A 5 3.90 6.38 -9.91
N THR A 6 3.60 7.40 -9.12
CA THR A 6 3.58 7.28 -7.66
C THR A 6 2.42 6.40 -7.21
N ILE A 7 2.57 5.74 -6.06
CA ILE A 7 1.49 4.92 -5.49
C ILE A 7 0.22 5.76 -5.28
N ASN A 8 0.34 7.02 -4.84
CA ASN A 8 -0.80 7.92 -4.73
C ASN A 8 -1.53 8.15 -6.06
N GLU A 9 -0.80 8.35 -7.16
CA GLU A 9 -1.42 8.50 -8.48
C GLU A 9 -2.14 7.23 -8.95
N ILE A 10 -1.60 6.06 -8.59
CA ILE A 10 -2.21 4.77 -8.88
C ILE A 10 -3.52 4.59 -8.08
N LEU A 11 -3.55 5.09 -6.85
CA LEU A 11 -4.70 4.97 -5.96
C LEU A 11 -5.79 6.02 -6.20
N LYS A 12 -5.48 7.18 -6.77
CA LYS A 12 -6.46 8.25 -7.09
C LYS A 12 -7.79 7.75 -7.66
N PRO A 13 -7.86 6.89 -8.69
CA PRO A 13 -9.15 6.41 -9.22
C PRO A 13 -9.99 5.56 -8.25
N TYR A 14 -9.46 5.21 -7.07
CA TYR A 14 -10.14 4.41 -6.05
C TYR A 14 -10.48 5.19 -4.78
N ILE A 15 -9.60 6.11 -4.36
CA ILE A 15 -9.71 6.81 -3.08
C ILE A 15 -9.96 8.32 -3.21
N ASP A 16 -9.89 8.88 -4.41
CA ASP A 16 -10.14 10.31 -4.62
C ASP A 16 -11.66 10.55 -4.77
N PRO A 17 -12.28 11.46 -3.98
CA PRO A 17 -13.72 11.68 -4.01
C PRO A 17 -14.24 12.16 -5.38
N GLU A 18 -13.43 12.85 -6.16
CA GLU A 18 -13.80 13.44 -7.45
C GLU A 18 -13.43 12.54 -8.63
N LYS A 19 -12.32 11.80 -8.53
CA LYS A 19 -11.83 10.92 -9.62
C LYS A 19 -12.34 9.49 -9.54
N SER A 20 -12.86 9.06 -8.39
CA SER A 20 -13.36 7.69 -8.22
C SER A 20 -14.74 7.51 -8.83
N ASP A 21 -14.94 6.37 -9.48
CA ASP A 21 -16.26 5.95 -9.98
C ASP A 21 -17.28 5.90 -8.83
N PRO A 22 -18.55 6.31 -9.02
CA PRO A 22 -19.56 6.32 -7.97
C PRO A 22 -19.76 4.97 -7.25
N VAL A 23 -19.60 3.84 -7.96
CA VAL A 23 -19.72 2.50 -7.38
C VAL A 23 -18.54 2.21 -6.46
N ILE A 24 -17.32 2.53 -6.91
CA ILE A 24 -16.10 2.36 -6.11
C ILE A 24 -16.14 3.29 -4.90
N ARG A 25 -16.53 4.56 -5.10
CA ARG A 25 -16.70 5.56 -4.05
C ARG A 25 -17.65 5.10 -2.96
N GLN A 26 -18.78 4.48 -3.35
CA GLN A 26 -19.74 3.95 -2.38
C GLN A 26 -19.15 2.80 -1.57
N ARG A 27 -18.41 1.88 -2.21
CA ARG A 27 -17.78 0.73 -1.54
C ARG A 27 -16.62 1.14 -0.64
N LEU A 28 -15.84 2.14 -1.05
CA LEU A 28 -14.65 2.63 -0.35
C LEU A 28 -14.91 3.90 0.45
N LYS A 29 -16.17 4.22 0.77
CA LYS A 29 -16.55 5.45 1.47
C LYS A 29 -15.75 5.72 2.75
N ALA A 30 -15.37 4.67 3.48
CA ALA A 30 -14.55 4.80 4.68
C ALA A 30 -13.16 5.38 4.37
N TYR A 31 -12.54 4.98 3.27
CA TYR A 31 -11.23 5.48 2.83
C TYR A 31 -11.29 6.91 2.31
N ILE A 32 -12.41 7.28 1.70
CA ILE A 32 -12.60 8.60 1.07
C ILE A 32 -12.95 9.67 2.11
N HIS A 33 -13.74 9.32 3.12
CA HIS A 33 -14.16 10.25 4.18
C HIS A 33 -13.27 10.20 5.42
N SER A 34 -12.28 9.29 5.47
CA SER A 34 -11.37 9.24 6.61
C SER A 34 -10.52 10.50 6.68
N GLN A 35 -10.36 11.03 7.89
CA GLN A 35 -9.35 12.06 8.18
C GLN A 35 -7.95 11.45 8.36
N THR A 36 -7.86 10.12 8.50
CA THR A 36 -6.59 9.42 8.64
C THR A 36 -5.99 9.10 7.28
N GLU A 37 -4.68 9.24 7.18
CA GLU A 37 -3.92 8.85 5.99
C GLU A 37 -4.05 7.35 5.72
N VAL A 38 -3.91 6.95 4.46
CA VAL A 38 -3.78 5.54 4.08
C VAL A 38 -2.33 5.10 4.20
N GLN A 39 -2.13 3.87 4.65
CA GLN A 39 -0.85 3.17 4.66
C GLN A 39 -0.88 2.09 3.59
N ILE A 40 0.21 1.96 2.83
CA ILE A 40 0.33 0.97 1.77
C ILE A 40 1.36 -0.06 2.21
N LEU A 41 0.93 -1.32 2.22
CA LEU A 41 1.72 -2.44 2.69
C LEU A 41 1.90 -3.47 1.58
N MET A 42 3.05 -4.12 1.51
CA MET A 42 3.32 -5.23 0.61
C MET A 42 3.84 -6.42 1.42
N LYS A 43 3.25 -7.61 1.25
CA LYS A 43 3.71 -8.81 1.95
C LYS A 43 5.16 -9.14 1.57
N VAL A 44 5.94 -9.55 2.55
CA VAL A 44 7.30 -10.05 2.32
C VAL A 44 7.22 -11.52 1.90
N GLU A 45 7.78 -11.83 0.74
CA GLU A 45 7.89 -13.20 0.23
C GLU A 45 9.03 -13.98 0.90
N TYR A 46 8.96 -15.31 0.87
CA TYR A 46 9.98 -16.23 1.41
C TYR A 46 10.24 -16.16 2.93
N MET A 47 9.29 -15.66 3.73
CA MET A 47 9.36 -15.75 5.19
C MET A 47 9.06 -17.18 5.69
N GLN A 48 9.64 -17.55 6.84
CA GLN A 48 9.33 -18.82 7.51
C GLN A 48 7.81 -18.96 7.74
N GLN A 49 7.31 -20.20 7.63
CA GLN A 49 5.89 -20.51 7.81
C GLN A 49 5.41 -19.95 9.17
N ASN A 50 4.30 -19.20 9.17
CA ASN A 50 3.69 -18.47 10.29
C ASN A 50 4.27 -17.08 10.65
N LEU A 51 5.28 -16.58 9.92
CA LEU A 51 5.78 -15.20 10.07
C LEU A 51 5.37 -14.33 8.88
N VAL A 52 4.16 -13.79 8.94
CA VAL A 52 3.75 -12.77 7.96
C VAL A 52 4.32 -11.43 8.36
N ARG A 53 5.07 -10.81 7.46
CA ARG A 53 5.60 -9.45 7.60
C ARG A 53 5.27 -8.63 6.37
N TYR A 54 5.23 -7.32 6.54
CA TYR A 54 4.90 -6.38 5.48
C TYR A 54 5.98 -5.32 5.32
N TYR A 55 6.32 -4.97 4.09
CA TYR A 55 7.01 -3.73 3.78
C TYR A 55 5.99 -2.59 3.75
N GLU A 56 6.30 -1.49 4.43
CA GLU A 56 5.61 -0.23 4.18
C GLU A 56 6.16 0.42 2.92
N LEU A 57 5.26 0.85 2.03
CA LEU A 57 5.59 1.54 0.80
C LEU A 57 5.41 3.05 0.97
N ASP A 58 6.25 3.82 0.30
CA ASP A 58 6.18 5.27 0.29
C ASP A 58 5.17 5.74 -0.76
N PRO A 59 4.05 6.38 -0.36
CA PRO A 59 3.00 6.79 -1.28
C PRO A 59 3.44 7.84 -2.32
N TYR A 60 4.53 8.56 -2.04
CA TYR A 60 5.06 9.62 -2.89
C TYR A 60 6.17 9.15 -3.84
N LYS A 61 6.67 7.92 -3.69
CA LYS A 61 7.62 7.31 -4.61
C LYS A 61 6.92 6.54 -5.72
N SER A 62 7.63 6.37 -6.84
CA SER A 62 7.15 5.56 -7.96
C SER A 62 6.92 4.11 -7.55
N LEU A 63 6.09 3.38 -8.31
CA LEU A 63 5.92 1.95 -8.12
C LEU A 63 7.27 1.23 -8.29
N LEU A 64 8.06 1.59 -9.30
CA LEU A 64 9.39 1.02 -9.53
C LEU A 64 10.32 1.20 -8.31
N ASP A 65 10.40 2.41 -7.76
CA ASP A 65 11.25 2.69 -6.59
C ASP A 65 10.80 1.91 -5.36
N ASN A 66 9.49 1.79 -5.15
CA ASN A 66 8.93 1.03 -4.05
C ASN A 66 9.19 -0.47 -4.19
N LEU A 67 9.16 -1.02 -5.40
CA LEU A 67 9.39 -2.44 -5.66
C LEU A 67 10.88 -2.79 -5.79
N LYS A 68 11.76 -1.80 -5.96
CA LYS A 68 13.20 -2.01 -6.05
C LYS A 68 13.73 -2.78 -4.85
N ASN A 69 14.57 -3.78 -5.12
CA ASN A 69 15.16 -4.69 -4.13
C ASN A 69 14.14 -5.52 -3.32
N LYS A 70 12.89 -5.67 -3.80
CA LYS A 70 11.91 -6.57 -3.21
C LYS A 70 11.73 -7.81 -4.08
N VAL A 71 11.46 -8.93 -3.43
CA VAL A 71 11.15 -10.18 -4.12
C VAL A 71 9.65 -10.22 -4.37
N ILE A 72 9.27 -10.46 -5.63
CA ILE A 72 7.89 -10.53 -6.09
C ILE A 72 7.71 -11.87 -6.79
N ILE A 73 6.67 -12.61 -6.43
CA ILE A 73 6.26 -13.85 -7.11
C ILE A 73 5.04 -13.49 -7.94
N GLU A 74 5.10 -13.73 -9.25
CA GLU A 74 4.09 -13.33 -10.24
C GLU A 74 3.87 -11.81 -10.30
N TYR A 75 3.04 -11.26 -9.42
CA TYR A 75 2.67 -9.85 -9.37
C TYR A 75 2.64 -9.34 -7.91
N PRO A 76 2.99 -8.06 -7.68
CA PRO A 76 2.96 -7.51 -6.33
C PRO A 76 1.52 -7.34 -5.84
N THR A 77 1.24 -7.80 -4.62
CA THR A 77 -0.03 -7.54 -3.94
C THR A 77 0.16 -6.41 -2.93
N LEU A 78 -0.57 -5.31 -3.15
CA LEU A 78 -0.56 -4.13 -2.27
C LEU A 78 -1.81 -4.10 -1.40
N TYR A 79 -1.61 -3.99 -0.10
CA TYR A 79 -2.66 -3.82 0.90
C TYR A 79 -2.78 -2.33 1.22
N VAL A 80 -3.93 -1.74 0.94
CA VAL A 80 -4.24 -0.35 1.29
C VAL A 80 -5.08 -0.37 2.56
N VAL A 81 -4.52 0.15 3.65
CA VAL A 81 -5.15 0.14 4.98
C VAL A 81 -5.23 1.55 5.54
N LEU A 82 -6.23 1.81 6.38
CA LEU A 82 -6.29 3.08 7.11
C LEU A 82 -5.27 3.07 8.24
N LYS A 83 -4.51 4.17 8.38
CA LYS A 83 -3.55 4.34 9.46
C LYS A 83 -4.29 4.27 10.80
N GLY A 84 -3.86 3.36 11.68
CA GLY A 84 -4.53 3.03 12.94
C GLY A 84 -5.52 1.85 12.87
N SER A 85 -5.71 1.22 11.71
CA SER A 85 -6.45 -0.03 11.55
C SER A 85 -5.54 -1.22 11.22
N SER A 86 -4.23 -1.04 11.31
CA SER A 86 -3.19 -2.00 10.92
C SER A 86 -2.52 -2.70 12.11
N ASP A 87 -3.12 -2.65 13.31
CA ASP A 87 -2.52 -3.17 14.56
C ASP A 87 -2.10 -4.64 14.49
N ASP A 88 -2.85 -5.48 13.77
CA ASP A 88 -2.51 -6.90 13.58
C ASP A 88 -1.40 -7.14 12.54
N MET A 89 -1.03 -6.12 11.76
CA MET A 89 -0.07 -6.24 10.67
C MET A 89 1.35 -5.90 11.13
N LYS A 90 2.23 -6.91 11.12
CA LYS A 90 3.65 -6.73 11.47
C LYS A 90 4.42 -6.05 10.34
N VAL A 91 4.52 -4.73 10.41
CA VAL A 91 5.30 -3.92 9.46
C VAL A 91 6.79 -4.02 9.80
N LEU A 92 7.62 -4.29 8.80
CA LEU A 92 9.06 -4.12 8.87
C LEU A 92 9.35 -2.62 8.87
N HIS A 93 9.61 -2.04 10.04
CA HIS A 93 10.28 -0.75 10.07
C HIS A 93 11.65 -0.92 9.42
N GLN A 94 11.90 -0.19 8.33
CA GLN A 94 13.26 -0.03 7.81
C GLN A 94 14.05 0.74 8.87
N GLY A 95 14.63 0.01 9.82
CA GLY A 95 15.68 0.55 10.67
C GLY A 95 16.80 0.99 9.75
N ASN A 96 17.19 2.26 9.87
CA ASN A 96 18.50 2.70 9.41
C ASN A 96 19.53 1.78 10.06
N GLU A 97 20.07 0.84 9.28
CA GLU A 97 21.34 0.20 9.61
C GLU A 97 22.38 1.33 9.59
N LYS A 98 22.73 1.81 10.79
CA LYS A 98 23.96 2.58 11.03
C LYS A 98 25.05 1.62 11.45
#